data_AF-A0A7V2TPT2-F1
#
_entry.id   AF-A0A7V2TPT2-F1
#
_cell.length_a   1.000
_cell.length_b   1.000
_cell.length_c   1.000
_cell.angle_alpha   90.00
_cell.angle_beta   90.00
_cell.angle_gamma   90.00
#
_symmetry.space_group_name_H-M   'P 1'
#
loop_
_entity.id
_entity.type
_entity.pdbx_description
1 polymer ?
#
loop_
_entity_poly.entity_id
_entity_poly.type
_entity_poly.pdbx_seq_one_letter_code
_entity_poly.pdbx_strand_id
1 'polypeptide(L)'
;MRRLAETWILNTPDPEHFSDIRPIPVIPPDPVDAGAKDAGEEALSRGEVGLFLVAGGQGTRLGFPGPKGCYPIGPITGKTLFQYHAEKIRGLQRRYGCELPWYIMVS
;
A
#
# COMPACT_ATOMS: atom_id res chain seq x y z
N MET A 1 17.05 -11.49 9.34
CA MET A 1 16.91 -11.47 10.82
C MET A 1 18.25 -11.43 11.54
N ARG A 2 19.21 -12.34 11.28
CA ARG A 2 20.52 -12.38 11.95
C ARG A 2 21.25 -11.01 12.00
N ARG A 3 21.42 -10.34 10.85
CA ARG A 3 22.02 -8.99 10.78
C ARG A 3 21.32 -7.98 11.70
N LEU A 4 19.99 -7.94 11.71
CA LEU A 4 19.24 -6.96 12.52
C LEU A 4 19.39 -7.25 14.02
N ALA A 5 19.34 -8.53 14.40
CA ALA A 5 19.55 -8.92 15.79
C ALA A 5 20.99 -8.63 16.25
N GLU A 6 21.98 -8.95 15.41
CA GLU A 6 23.38 -8.63 15.67
C GLU A 6 23.58 -7.12 15.82
N THR A 7 23.03 -6.30 14.92
CA THR A 7 23.23 -4.85 14.96
C THR A 7 22.49 -4.17 16.11
N TRP A 8 21.24 -4.57 16.40
CA TRP A 8 20.34 -3.77 17.24
C TRP A 8 19.89 -4.42 18.55
N ILE A 9 20.12 -5.73 18.72
CA ILE A 9 19.76 -6.47 19.95
C ILE A 9 21.02 -6.86 20.71
N LEU A 10 21.97 -7.47 20.01
CA LEU A 10 23.22 -7.95 20.61
C LEU A 10 24.28 -6.86 20.71
N ASN A 11 24.17 -5.81 19.88
CA ASN A 11 25.02 -4.65 19.90
C ASN A 11 24.16 -3.37 19.90
N THR A 12 24.79 -2.25 20.19
CA THR A 12 24.20 -0.91 20.01
C THR A 12 25.11 -0.16 19.05
N PRO A 13 24.63 0.19 17.84
CA PRO A 13 25.41 0.97 16.91
C PRO A 13 25.57 2.39 17.46
N ASP A 14 26.62 3.09 17.00
CA ASP A 14 26.85 4.47 17.40
C ASP A 14 25.62 5.33 17.06
N PRO A 15 25.23 6.26 17.95
CA PRO A 15 24.09 7.14 17.68
C PRO A 15 24.33 7.96 16.41
N GLU A 16 23.34 7.97 15.52
CA GLU A 16 23.34 8.92 14.40
C GLU A 16 23.12 10.33 14.95
N HIS A 17 24.16 11.16 14.90
CA HIS A 17 24.09 12.57 15.25
C HIS A 17 23.95 13.42 14.00
N PHE A 18 22.80 14.06 13.83
CA PHE A 18 22.57 15.04 12.78
C PHE A 18 22.90 16.44 13.30
N SER A 19 23.97 17.05 12.81
CA SER A 19 24.36 18.42 13.17
C SER A 19 23.52 19.50 12.49
N ASP A 20 22.81 19.14 11.42
CA ASP A 20 21.93 20.02 10.66
C ASP A 20 20.72 19.22 10.15
N ILE A 21 19.53 19.56 10.64
CA ILE A 21 18.26 18.98 10.18
C ILE A 21 17.51 20.12 9.49
N ARG A 22 17.50 20.10 8.17
CA ARG A 22 16.79 21.08 7.35
C ARG A 22 15.62 20.43 6.61
N PRO A 23 14.55 21.19 6.31
CA PRO A 23 13.48 20.70 5.46
C PRO A 23 14.02 20.24 4.10
N ILE A 24 13.48 19.13 3.60
CA ILE A 24 13.69 18.74 2.20
C ILE A 24 13.09 19.83 1.29
N PRO A 25 13.72 20.18 0.16
CA PRO A 25 13.08 21.01 -0.85
C PRO A 25 11.71 20.42 -1.21
N VAL A 26 10.65 21.21 -1.02
CA VAL A 26 9.30 20.78 -1.37
C VAL A 26 9.11 20.96 -2.86
N ILE A 27 8.83 19.87 -3.56
CA ILE A 27 8.32 19.94 -4.93
C ILE A 27 6.84 20.33 -4.80
N PRO A 28 6.42 21.53 -5.24
CA PRO A 28 5.01 21.89 -5.20
C PRO A 28 4.23 20.92 -6.09
N PRO A 29 3.01 20.51 -5.72
CA PRO A 29 2.19 19.71 -6.61
C PRO A 29 1.97 20.51 -7.89
N ASP A 30 2.35 19.94 -9.03
CA ASP A 30 1.95 20.51 -10.32
C ASP A 30 0.41 20.60 -10.36
N PRO A 31 -0.15 21.61 -11.06
CA PRO A 31 -1.56 21.56 -11.42
C PRO A 31 -1.84 20.20 -12.03
N VAL A 32 -2.97 19.55 -11.66
CA VAL A 32 -3.32 18.20 -12.13
C VAL A 32 -3.02 18.09 -13.63
N ASP A 33 -1.89 17.44 -13.94
CA ASP A 33 -1.43 17.34 -15.30
C ASP A 33 -2.34 16.36 -16.00
N ALA A 34 -3.07 16.84 -17.01
CA ALA A 34 -3.92 16.00 -17.83
C ALA A 34 -3.11 14.84 -18.44
N GLY A 35 -1.82 15.06 -18.74
CA GLY A 35 -0.91 14.04 -19.25
C GLY A 35 -0.62 12.90 -18.28
N ALA A 36 -0.58 13.16 -16.97
CA ALA A 36 -0.33 12.13 -15.96
C ALA A 36 -1.47 11.12 -15.87
N LYS A 37 -2.72 11.59 -16.02
CA LYS A 37 -3.89 10.72 -16.06
C LYS A 37 -3.87 9.84 -17.30
N ASP A 38 -3.64 10.43 -18.47
CA ASP A 38 -3.62 9.71 -19.74
C ASP A 38 -2.50 8.65 -19.77
N ALA A 39 -1.29 9.01 -19.30
CA ALA A 39 -0.18 8.06 -19.16
C ALA A 39 -0.50 6.90 -18.21
N GLY A 40 -1.21 7.17 -17.11
CA GLY A 40 -1.65 6.13 -16.17
C GLY A 40 -2.70 5.19 -16.75
N GLU A 41 -3.68 5.73 -17.49
CA GLU A 41 -4.69 4.92 -18.20
C GLU A 41 -4.05 4.08 -19.31
N GLU A 42 -3.04 4.60 -20.00
CA GLU A 42 -2.26 3.85 -20.99
C GLU A 42 -1.48 2.69 -20.34
N ALA A 43 -0.75 2.95 -19.26
CA ALA A 43 0.00 1.92 -18.53
C ALA A 43 -0.92 0.80 -17.99
N LEU A 44 -2.12 1.16 -17.50
CA LEU A 44 -3.14 0.18 -17.11
C LEU A 44 -3.56 -0.69 -18.30
N SER A 45 -3.84 -0.07 -19.45
CA SER A 45 -4.29 -0.77 -20.66
C SER A 45 -3.20 -1.67 -21.25
N ARG A 46 -1.92 -1.30 -21.09
CA ARG A 46 -0.76 -2.13 -21.47
C ARG A 46 -0.45 -3.26 -20.48
N GLY A 47 -1.14 -3.35 -19.35
CA GLY A 47 -0.90 -4.39 -18.34
C GLY A 47 0.40 -4.21 -17.56
N GLU A 48 0.93 -2.99 -17.49
CA GLU A 48 2.22 -2.68 -16.84
C GLU A 48 2.09 -2.40 -15.33
N VAL A 49 0.86 -2.47 -14.80
CA VAL A 49 0.54 -2.08 -13.43
C VAL A 49 0.29 -3.30 -12.55
N GLY A 50 1.14 -3.47 -11.54
CA GLY A 50 0.93 -4.40 -10.43
C GLY A 50 0.37 -3.70 -9.19
N LEU A 51 -0.41 -4.45 -8.40
CA LEU A 51 -0.99 -3.96 -7.16
C LEU A 51 -0.34 -4.67 -5.98
N PHE A 52 0.09 -3.90 -4.98
CA PHE A 52 0.73 -4.44 -3.78
C PHE A 52 -0.02 -3.97 -2.53
N LEU A 53 -0.46 -4.93 -1.72
CA LEU A 53 -1.17 -4.66 -0.46
C LEU A 53 -0.39 -5.22 0.72
N VAL A 54 -0.03 -4.35 1.67
CA VAL A 54 0.53 -4.74 2.96
C VAL A 54 -0.60 -5.11 3.91
N ALA A 55 -0.68 -6.39 4.26
CA ALA A 55 -1.80 -7.03 4.94
C ALA A 55 -1.41 -7.82 6.21
N GLY A 56 -0.24 -7.58 6.78
CA GLY A 56 0.22 -8.25 8.01
C GLY A 56 -0.48 -7.82 9.31
N GLY A 57 -1.35 -6.80 9.26
CA GLY A 57 -1.99 -6.26 10.46
C GLY A 57 -3.16 -7.11 10.97
N GLN A 58 -3.17 -7.42 12.27
CA GLN A 58 -4.33 -8.00 12.96
C GLN A 58 -5.35 -6.91 13.37
N GLY A 59 -6.63 -7.30 13.41
CA GLY A 59 -7.77 -6.44 13.74
C GLY A 59 -8.04 -6.25 15.23
N THR A 60 -7.13 -6.65 16.11
CA THR A 60 -7.36 -6.71 17.58
C THR A 60 -7.71 -5.36 18.19
N ARG A 61 -7.12 -4.25 17.71
CA ARG A 61 -7.49 -2.88 18.15
C ARG A 61 -8.92 -2.47 17.77
N LEU A 62 -9.54 -3.16 16.80
CA LEU A 62 -10.92 -2.96 16.38
C LEU A 62 -11.87 -3.98 17.05
N GLY A 63 -11.39 -4.79 18.00
CA GLY A 63 -12.16 -5.88 18.60
C GLY A 63 -12.45 -7.04 17.64
N PHE A 64 -11.68 -7.18 16.56
CA PHE A 64 -11.91 -8.19 15.53
C PHE A 64 -10.84 -9.30 15.58
N PRO A 65 -11.23 -10.57 15.75
CA PRO A 65 -10.31 -11.68 15.91
C PRO A 65 -9.87 -12.24 14.54
N GLY A 66 -9.13 -11.43 13.77
CA GLY A 66 -8.59 -11.84 12.47
C GLY A 66 -7.81 -10.74 11.75
N PRO A 67 -7.37 -10.99 10.50
CA PRO A 67 -6.68 -10.00 9.69
C PRO A 67 -7.51 -8.73 9.53
N LYS A 68 -6.89 -7.56 9.69
CA LYS A 68 -7.59 -6.27 9.60
C LYS A 68 -8.29 -6.08 8.26
N GLY A 69 -7.76 -6.63 7.17
CA GLY A 69 -8.37 -6.58 5.85
C GLY A 69 -9.72 -7.30 5.76
N CYS A 70 -9.99 -8.27 6.65
CA CYS A 70 -11.27 -8.97 6.74
C CYS A 70 -12.29 -8.24 7.64
N TYR A 71 -11.94 -7.10 8.23
CA TYR A 71 -12.87 -6.31 9.04
C TYR A 71 -14.00 -5.76 8.16
N PRO A 72 -15.28 -5.93 8.53
CA PRO A 72 -16.41 -5.37 7.78
C PRO A 72 -16.43 -3.84 7.94
N ILE A 73 -16.32 -3.11 6.84
CA ILE A 73 -16.35 -1.64 6.83
C ILE A 73 -17.59 -1.07 6.14
N GLY A 74 -18.33 -1.90 5.40
CA GLY A 74 -19.58 -1.48 4.76
C GLY A 74 -20.74 -1.54 5.76
N PRO A 75 -21.30 -0.39 6.21
CA PRO A 75 -22.31 -0.37 7.27
C PRO A 75 -23.62 -1.08 6.90
N ILE A 76 -23.95 -1.12 5.60
CA ILE A 76 -25.14 -1.82 5.08
C ILE A 76 -24.75 -3.15 4.45
N THR A 77 -23.72 -3.13 3.60
CA THR A 77 -23.35 -4.30 2.78
C THR A 77 -22.57 -5.37 3.53
N GLY A 78 -22.00 -5.07 4.70
CA GLY A 78 -21.08 -5.96 5.42
C GLY A 78 -19.73 -6.20 4.73
N LYS A 79 -19.46 -5.57 3.58
CA LYS A 79 -18.24 -5.78 2.81
C LYS A 79 -17.00 -5.45 3.62
N THR A 80 -16.00 -6.32 3.49
CA THR A 80 -14.69 -6.18 4.13
C THR A 80 -13.79 -5.21 3.36
N LEU A 81 -12.73 -4.73 4.00
CA LEU A 81 -11.72 -3.89 3.33
C LEU A 81 -11.11 -4.61 2.12
N PHE A 82 -10.77 -5.90 2.24
CA PHE A 82 -10.28 -6.70 1.11
C PHE A 82 -11.30 -6.82 -0.01
N GLN A 83 -12.58 -7.00 0.30
CA GLN A 83 -13.61 -7.09 -0.72
C GLN A 83 -13.72 -5.78 -1.52
N TYR A 84 -13.68 -4.62 -0.84
CA TYR A 84 -13.68 -3.34 -1.54
C TYR A 84 -12.46 -3.17 -2.48
N HIS A 85 -11.28 -3.63 -2.07
CA HIS A 85 -10.11 -3.65 -2.96
C HIS A 85 -10.33 -4.60 -4.14
N ALA A 86 -10.73 -5.85 -3.90
CA ALA A 86 -10.98 -6.83 -4.96
C ALA A 86 -12.02 -6.36 -5.99
N GLU A 87 -13.10 -5.72 -5.53
CA GLU A 87 -14.12 -5.17 -6.41
C GLU A 87 -13.63 -3.98 -7.24
N LYS A 88 -12.81 -3.09 -6.66
CA LYS A 88 -12.14 -2.01 -7.42
C LYS A 88 -11.22 -2.58 -8.50
N ILE A 89 -10.42 -3.58 -8.15
CA ILE A 89 -9.51 -4.26 -9.09
C ILE A 89 -10.30 -4.85 -10.25
N ARG A 90 -11.35 -5.62 -9.94
CA ARG A 90 -12.23 -6.19 -10.96
C ARG A 90 -12.90 -5.11 -11.84
N GLY A 91 -13.27 -3.97 -11.26
CA GLY A 91 -13.79 -2.83 -12.00
C GLY A 91 -12.76 -2.24 -12.97
N LEU A 92 -11.51 -2.09 -12.54
CA LEU A 92 -10.41 -1.60 -13.37
C LEU A 92 -10.07 -2.57 -14.50
N GLN A 93 -9.95 -3.88 -14.21
CA GLN A 93 -9.71 -4.91 -15.22
C GLN A 93 -10.79 -4.89 -16.31
N ARG A 94 -12.07 -4.72 -15.94
CA ARG A 94 -13.17 -4.60 -16.90
C ARG A 94 -13.11 -3.32 -17.71
N ARG A 95 -12.74 -2.20 -17.08
CA ARG A 95 -12.67 -0.89 -17.73
C ARG A 95 -11.54 -0.80 -18.76
N TYR A 96 -10.37 -1.38 -18.44
CA TYR A 96 -9.16 -1.24 -19.25
C TYR A 96 -8.80 -2.51 -20.03
N GLY A 97 -9.56 -3.60 -19.86
CA GLY A 97 -9.32 -4.86 -20.57
C GLY A 97 -7.98 -5.52 -20.22
N CYS A 98 -7.47 -5.32 -19.01
CA CYS A 98 -6.15 -5.75 -18.59
C CYS A 98 -6.19 -6.72 -17.39
N GLU A 99 -5.08 -7.44 -17.19
CA GLU A 99 -4.81 -8.15 -15.94
C GLU A 99 -4.08 -7.23 -14.96
N LEU A 100 -4.47 -7.29 -13.68
CA LEU A 100 -3.83 -6.53 -12.61
C LEU A 100 -3.37 -7.51 -11.53
N PRO A 101 -2.10 -7.96 -11.57
CA PRO A 101 -1.55 -8.85 -10.55
C PRO A 101 -1.71 -8.21 -9.16
N TRP A 102 -2.35 -8.92 -8.24
CA TRP A 102 -2.57 -8.45 -6.88
C TRP A 102 -1.73 -9.25 -5.88
N TYR A 103 -0.64 -8.64 -5.44
CA TYR A 103 0.26 -9.19 -4.43
C TYR A 103 -0.18 -8.75 -3.04
N ILE A 104 -0.40 -9.71 -2.15
CA ILE A 104 -0.79 -9.47 -0.76
C ILE A 104 0.36 -9.92 0.14
N MET A 105 1.04 -8.96 0.78
CA MET A 105 2.10 -9.23 1.74
C MET A 105 1.51 -9.47 3.12
N VAL A 106 1.65 -10.70 3.62
CA VAL A 106 1.21 -11.13 4.95
C VAL A 106 2.39 -11.23 5.94
N SER A 107 2.10 -11.38 7.23
CA SER A 107 3.07 -11.52 8.33
C SER A 107 3.32 -12.97 8.73
#